data_AF-A0A959TB52-F1
#
_entry.id   AF-A0A959TB52-F1
#
_cell.length_a   1.000
_cell.length_b   1.000
_cell.length_c   1.000
_cell.angle_alpha   90.00
_cell.angle_beta   90.00
_cell.angle_gamma   90.00
#
_symmetry.space_group_name_H-M   'P 1'
#
loop_
_entity.id
_entity.type
_entity.pdbx_description
1 polymer ?
#
loop_
_entity_poly.entity_id
_entity_poly.type
_entity_poly.pdbx_seq_one_letter_code
_entity_poly.pdbx_strand_id
1 'polypeptide(L)'
;RLVEDGTGNFILTMGDHMTGSALVQDLNAVEGKFLRFDPLGGVPADNPIAGSYVYNWGHRNPQGLVHASNGIWYNSAHGQGFDDEVNVVLPDRDYGWPTVLGLCNTPAEMAYCTANNVVEPIHEFTTEIVAPCGLDHYDHPAIPGWQNSLLIATLRGKALWQLQLDPTGTQVTAAQPFLSNVLGRLRDVLVLPDGRVLVCTSNKDWSGTPGPMDDRLVLLTAQTSTALTELDRMGPRLFPNPGRAGHASIVLPEGSYDVVVHDIAGRQITAHTAVQGSLILGTEFRAGRYQVLVEGEAGRWLLPWVVTR
;
A
#
# COMPACT_ATOMS: atom_id res chain seq x y z
N ARG A 1 -4.83 6.07 8.86
CA ARG A 1 -4.47 6.13 7.41
C ARG A 1 -5.13 7.37 6.81
N LEU A 2 -4.46 8.09 5.91
CA LEU A 2 -5.01 9.28 5.23
C LEU A 2 -4.96 9.06 3.72
N VAL A 3 -6.08 9.26 3.02
CA VAL A 3 -6.19 9.03 1.56
C VAL A 3 -7.00 10.17 0.93
N GLU A 4 -6.59 10.65 -0.24
CA GLU A 4 -7.34 11.63 -1.05
C GLU A 4 -8.55 10.94 -1.72
N ASP A 5 -9.71 11.60 -1.75
CA ASP A 5 -10.97 10.93 -2.07
C ASP A 5 -11.40 10.98 -3.55
N GLY A 6 -10.59 11.55 -4.43
CA GLY A 6 -10.87 11.82 -5.84
C GLY A 6 -11.59 13.15 -6.09
N THR A 7 -12.01 13.86 -5.05
CA THR A 7 -12.69 15.17 -5.13
C THR A 7 -11.82 16.33 -4.67
N GLY A 8 -10.57 16.06 -4.27
CA GLY A 8 -9.66 17.02 -3.65
C GLY A 8 -9.80 17.10 -2.12
N ASN A 9 -10.64 16.25 -1.50
CA ASN A 9 -10.77 16.13 -0.05
C ASN A 9 -10.00 14.88 0.45
N PHE A 10 -9.91 14.72 1.76
CA PHE A 10 -9.20 13.60 2.38
C PHE A 10 -10.07 12.84 3.37
N ILE A 11 -9.88 11.52 3.42
CA ILE A 11 -10.44 10.64 4.44
C ILE A 11 -9.32 10.16 5.38
N LEU A 12 -9.53 10.31 6.68
CA LEU A 12 -8.65 9.87 7.76
C LEU A 12 -9.33 8.77 8.59
N THR A 13 -8.63 7.66 8.81
CA THR A 13 -9.08 6.61 9.74
C THR A 13 -8.62 6.91 11.17
N MET A 14 -9.55 6.84 12.13
CA MET A 14 -9.32 7.07 13.55
C MET A 14 -9.74 5.83 14.36
N GLY A 15 -8.84 5.35 15.23
CA GLY A 15 -9.15 4.27 16.17
C GLY A 15 -9.97 4.74 17.38
N ASP A 16 -10.43 3.79 18.19
CA ASP A 16 -11.25 4.03 19.37
C ASP A 16 -10.46 4.52 20.59
N HIS A 17 -9.13 4.58 20.51
CA HIS A 17 -8.24 4.99 21.60
C HIS A 17 -8.49 4.25 22.93
N MET A 18 -8.99 3.01 22.88
CA MET A 18 -9.38 2.22 24.06
C MET A 18 -10.46 2.89 24.93
N THR A 19 -11.22 3.86 24.41
CA THR A 19 -12.22 4.62 25.19
C THR A 19 -13.54 3.87 25.39
N GLY A 20 -13.74 2.73 24.72
CA GLY A 20 -14.98 1.94 24.78
C GLY A 20 -16.13 2.52 23.93
N SER A 21 -17.36 2.07 24.20
CA SER A 21 -18.53 2.27 23.31
C SER A 21 -19.03 3.71 23.20
N ALA A 22 -18.93 4.51 24.26
CA ALA A 22 -19.61 5.80 24.33
C ALA A 22 -19.13 6.79 23.25
N LEU A 23 -17.83 6.89 23.02
CA LEU A 23 -17.28 7.82 22.02
C LEU A 23 -17.33 7.25 20.60
N VAL A 24 -17.24 5.93 20.45
CA VAL A 24 -17.31 5.27 19.12
C VAL A 24 -18.67 5.48 18.46
N GLN A 25 -19.75 5.47 19.24
CA GLN A 25 -21.11 5.66 18.74
C GLN A 25 -21.62 7.11 18.85
N ASP A 26 -20.89 8.01 19.54
CA ASP A 26 -21.18 9.45 19.54
C ASP A 26 -20.65 10.11 18.25
N LEU A 27 -21.55 10.71 17.47
CA LEU A 27 -21.25 11.40 16.22
C LEU A 27 -20.63 12.79 16.42
N ASN A 28 -20.56 13.28 17.67
CA ASN A 28 -19.83 14.49 18.04
C ASN A 28 -18.38 14.22 18.47
N ALA A 29 -17.99 12.94 18.52
CA ALA A 29 -16.65 12.48 18.88
C ALA A 29 -15.87 12.02 17.64
N VAL A 30 -14.54 11.85 17.78
CA VAL A 30 -13.63 11.50 16.67
C VAL A 30 -13.10 10.07 16.78
N GLU A 31 -13.28 9.44 17.93
CA GLU A 31 -12.85 8.09 18.24
C GLU A 31 -13.68 7.07 17.43
N GLY A 32 -12.99 6.11 16.82
CA GLY A 32 -13.63 5.04 16.05
C GLY A 32 -14.38 5.52 14.81
N LYS A 33 -13.86 6.55 14.13
CA LYS A 33 -14.48 7.19 12.96
C LYS A 33 -13.60 7.12 11.73
N PHE A 34 -14.23 7.24 10.57
CA PHE A 34 -13.55 7.85 9.44
C PHE A 34 -13.96 9.31 9.38
N LEU A 35 -12.99 10.20 9.20
CA LEU A 35 -13.20 11.64 9.12
C LEU A 35 -12.90 12.13 7.72
N ARG A 36 -13.76 12.96 7.14
CA ARG A 36 -13.57 13.57 5.82
C ARG A 36 -13.45 15.09 5.93
N PHE A 37 -12.37 15.65 5.39
CA PHE A 37 -12.03 17.07 5.47
C PHE A 37 -11.34 17.58 4.20
N ASP A 38 -11.41 18.89 3.95
CA ASP A 38 -10.71 19.54 2.84
C ASP A 38 -9.20 19.76 3.14
N PRO A 39 -8.36 20.13 2.15
CA PRO A 39 -6.92 20.32 2.37
C PRO A 39 -6.55 21.44 3.37
N LEU A 40 -7.48 22.34 3.68
CA LEU A 40 -7.33 23.43 4.64
C LEU A 40 -7.89 23.06 6.02
N GLY A 41 -8.42 21.84 6.18
CA GLY A 41 -9.01 21.34 7.40
C GLY A 41 -10.47 21.74 7.61
N GLY A 42 -11.15 22.26 6.59
CA GLY A 42 -12.59 22.54 6.65
C GLY A 42 -13.45 21.28 6.49
N VAL A 43 -14.72 21.38 6.91
CA VAL A 43 -15.72 20.33 6.70
C VAL A 43 -16.33 20.50 5.30
N PRO A 44 -16.22 19.51 4.40
CA PRO A 44 -16.87 19.55 3.10
C PRO A 44 -18.39 19.65 3.23
N ALA A 45 -19.02 20.48 2.41
CA ALA A 45 -20.47 20.72 2.46
C ALA A 45 -21.30 19.49 2.05
N ASP A 46 -20.70 18.55 1.33
CA ASP A 46 -21.28 17.28 0.88
C ASP A 46 -20.95 16.10 1.81
N ASN A 47 -20.40 16.35 3.01
CA ASN A 47 -20.26 15.30 4.01
C ASN A 47 -21.63 14.71 4.39
N PRO A 48 -21.69 13.42 4.74
CA PRO A 48 -22.95 12.73 5.03
C PRO A 48 -23.72 13.35 6.20
N ILE A 49 -22.99 13.86 7.19
CA ILE A 49 -23.54 14.58 8.34
C ILE A 49 -23.18 16.05 8.21
N ALA A 50 -24.19 16.89 8.00
CA ALA A 50 -24.01 18.32 7.78
C ALA A 50 -23.22 18.99 8.92
N GLY A 51 -22.12 19.67 8.57
CA GLY A 51 -21.26 20.37 9.53
C GLY A 51 -20.38 19.46 10.41
N SER A 52 -20.32 18.15 10.12
CA SER A 52 -19.47 17.20 10.84
C SER A 52 -18.36 16.64 9.95
N TYR A 53 -17.19 16.37 10.54
CA TYR A 53 -16.14 15.61 9.88
C TYR A 53 -16.48 14.13 9.73
N VAL A 54 -17.42 13.59 10.50
CA VAL A 54 -17.71 12.16 10.52
C VAL A 54 -18.25 11.72 9.14
N TYR A 55 -17.51 10.80 8.52
CA TYR A 55 -17.88 10.14 7.28
C TYR A 55 -18.63 8.83 7.55
N ASN A 56 -18.11 8.03 8.48
CA ASN A 56 -18.76 6.85 9.06
C ASN A 56 -18.16 6.54 10.45
N TRP A 57 -18.76 5.60 11.19
CA TRP A 57 -18.42 5.33 12.59
C TRP A 57 -18.51 3.85 12.94
N GLY A 58 -18.26 3.48 14.21
CA GLY A 58 -18.32 2.08 14.63
C GLY A 58 -17.04 1.32 14.35
N HIS A 59 -15.88 1.98 14.36
CA HIS A 59 -14.58 1.34 14.10
C HIS A 59 -13.77 1.14 15.37
N ARG A 60 -13.05 0.02 15.45
CA ARG A 60 -12.08 -0.24 16.53
C ARG A 60 -10.72 0.37 16.26
N ASN A 61 -9.97 -0.20 15.31
CA ASN A 61 -8.62 0.25 14.98
C ASN A 61 -8.31 0.04 13.49
N PRO A 62 -8.92 0.86 12.61
CA PRO A 62 -8.74 0.80 11.16
C PRO A 62 -7.36 1.33 10.74
N GLN A 63 -6.55 0.48 10.12
CA GLN A 63 -5.17 0.82 9.72
C GLN A 63 -4.96 0.86 8.20
N GLY A 64 -5.77 0.13 7.44
CA GLY A 64 -5.76 0.13 5.98
C GLY A 64 -6.92 0.95 5.42
N LEU A 65 -6.68 1.66 4.32
CA LEU A 65 -7.71 2.34 3.53
C LEU A 65 -7.18 2.51 2.11
N VAL A 66 -8.00 2.13 1.13
CA VAL A 66 -7.72 2.32 -0.31
C VAL A 66 -9.00 2.70 -1.04
N HIS A 67 -8.87 3.58 -2.03
CA HIS A 67 -9.87 3.78 -3.08
C HIS A 67 -9.44 2.95 -4.28
N ALA A 68 -10.15 1.86 -4.55
CA ALA A 68 -9.80 0.93 -5.60
C ALA A 68 -10.15 1.45 -7.00
N SER A 69 -9.54 0.89 -8.03
CA SER A 69 -9.79 1.27 -9.44
C SER A 69 -11.23 1.01 -9.88
N ASN A 70 -11.93 0.11 -9.19
CA ASN A 70 -13.35 -0.19 -9.41
C ASN A 70 -14.31 0.83 -8.76
N GLY A 71 -13.77 1.87 -8.10
CA GLY A 71 -14.55 2.93 -7.43
C GLY A 71 -15.06 2.55 -6.04
N ILE A 72 -14.66 1.39 -5.50
CA ILE A 72 -15.03 0.94 -4.17
C ILE A 72 -13.91 1.32 -3.19
N TRP A 73 -14.31 1.76 -2.00
CA TRP A 73 -13.39 1.93 -0.90
C TRP A 73 -13.33 0.68 -0.05
N TYR A 74 -12.12 0.28 0.33
CA TYR A 74 -11.91 -0.84 1.25
C TYR A 74 -11.06 -0.42 2.44
N ASN A 75 -11.37 -0.96 3.61
CA ASN A 75 -10.54 -0.80 4.79
C ASN A 75 -10.27 -2.14 5.47
N SER A 76 -9.17 -2.19 6.22
CA SER A 76 -8.88 -3.30 7.13
C SER A 76 -8.66 -2.77 8.53
N ALA A 77 -9.20 -3.50 9.51
CA ALA A 77 -9.24 -3.07 10.90
C ALA A 77 -8.88 -4.21 11.84
N HIS A 78 -8.24 -3.87 12.96
CA HIS A 78 -8.01 -4.85 14.02
C HIS A 78 -9.26 -5.04 14.86
N GLY A 79 -9.68 -6.30 15.05
CA GLY A 79 -10.73 -6.73 15.96
C GLY A 79 -10.27 -6.84 17.42
N GLN A 80 -11.16 -7.25 18.32
CA GLN A 80 -10.85 -7.45 19.74
C GLN A 80 -10.38 -8.87 20.01
N GLY A 81 -9.08 -9.09 19.87
CA GLY A 81 -8.54 -10.43 19.98
C GLY A 81 -8.71 -11.14 18.66
N PHE A 82 -9.91 -11.65 18.36
CA PHE A 82 -10.27 -12.21 17.05
C PHE A 82 -11.02 -11.18 16.21
N ASP A 83 -11.57 -11.63 15.08
CA ASP A 83 -12.51 -10.89 14.25
C ASP A 83 -11.87 -9.61 13.69
N ASP A 84 -10.63 -9.76 13.21
CA ASP A 84 -10.03 -8.75 12.36
C ASP A 84 -10.84 -8.67 11.05
N GLU A 85 -11.04 -7.47 10.51
CA GLU A 85 -12.03 -7.24 9.46
C GLU A 85 -11.41 -6.66 8.19
N VAL A 86 -12.08 -6.97 7.07
CA VAL A 86 -12.00 -6.23 5.82
C VAL A 86 -13.41 -5.81 5.43
N ASN A 87 -13.57 -4.53 5.12
CA ASN A 87 -14.85 -3.86 4.98
C ASN A 87 -14.92 -3.12 3.64
N VAL A 88 -16.11 -3.05 3.05
CA VAL A 88 -16.44 -2.00 2.06
C VAL A 88 -16.80 -0.74 2.83
N VAL A 89 -16.20 0.39 2.45
CA VAL A 89 -16.37 1.67 3.13
C VAL A 89 -17.51 2.45 2.49
N LEU A 90 -18.52 2.76 3.28
CA LEU A 90 -19.72 3.48 2.86
C LEU A 90 -19.89 4.74 3.73
N PRO A 91 -20.38 5.87 3.17
CA PRO A 91 -20.74 7.05 3.95
C PRO A 91 -22.01 6.81 4.76
N ASP A 92 -22.14 7.48 5.90
CA ASP A 92 -23.33 7.45 6.77
C ASP A 92 -23.71 6.04 7.28
N ARG A 93 -22.68 5.25 7.59
CA ARG A 93 -22.84 3.86 8.06
C ARG A 93 -22.15 3.64 9.40
N ASP A 94 -22.72 2.70 10.14
CA ASP A 94 -22.17 2.15 11.37
C ASP A 94 -21.45 0.83 11.05
N TYR A 95 -20.27 0.61 11.61
CA TYR A 95 -19.50 -0.64 11.51
C TYR A 95 -19.61 -1.48 12.79
N GLY A 96 -20.49 -1.10 13.71
CA GLY A 96 -20.99 -1.94 14.79
C GLY A 96 -20.12 -2.00 16.04
N TRP A 97 -18.81 -1.69 15.96
CA TRP A 97 -17.95 -1.69 17.15
C TRP A 97 -18.47 -0.70 18.22
N PRO A 98 -18.44 -1.06 19.51
CA PRO A 98 -18.00 -2.34 20.08
C PRO A 98 -19.14 -3.33 20.36
N THR A 99 -20.36 -3.07 19.89
CA THR A 99 -21.50 -3.96 20.14
C THR A 99 -21.48 -5.18 19.23
N VAL A 100 -20.96 -5.03 18.02
CA VAL A 100 -20.77 -6.09 17.02
C VAL A 100 -19.28 -6.31 16.81
N LEU A 101 -18.86 -7.58 16.86
CA LEU A 101 -17.50 -8.02 16.55
C LEU A 101 -17.54 -8.81 15.23
N GLY A 102 -17.08 -8.21 14.14
CA GLY A 102 -17.16 -8.83 12.82
C GLY A 102 -18.60 -9.00 12.34
N LEU A 103 -19.04 -10.25 12.15
CA LEU A 103 -20.39 -10.55 11.64
C LEU A 103 -21.47 -10.44 12.72
N CYS A 104 -22.69 -10.08 12.32
CA CYS A 104 -23.87 -10.02 13.19
C CYS A 104 -24.37 -11.44 13.54
N ASN A 105 -23.65 -12.17 14.38
CA ASN A 105 -23.81 -13.63 14.51
C ASN A 105 -24.34 -14.09 15.89
N THR A 106 -24.33 -13.24 16.91
CA THR A 106 -25.01 -13.49 18.19
C THR A 106 -26.41 -12.87 18.24
N PRO A 107 -27.32 -13.34 19.11
CA PRO A 107 -28.65 -12.73 19.27
C PRO A 107 -28.60 -11.23 19.63
N ALA A 108 -27.61 -10.81 20.41
CA ALA A 108 -27.45 -9.40 20.79
C ALA A 108 -26.97 -8.55 19.60
N GLU A 109 -26.03 -9.06 18.81
CA GLU A 109 -25.53 -8.38 17.62
C GLU A 109 -26.58 -8.30 16.54
N MET A 110 -27.31 -9.38 16.26
CA MET A 110 -28.43 -9.36 15.31
C MET A 110 -29.49 -8.33 15.69
N ALA A 111 -29.81 -8.21 16.99
CA ALA A 111 -30.74 -7.19 17.47
C ALA A 111 -30.19 -5.78 17.25
N TYR A 112 -28.89 -5.56 17.51
CA TYR A 112 -28.22 -4.28 17.25
C TYR A 112 -28.18 -3.94 15.76
N CYS A 113 -27.77 -4.88 14.89
CA CYS A 113 -27.72 -4.70 13.44
C CYS A 113 -29.10 -4.49 12.82
N THR A 114 -30.16 -5.06 13.41
CA THR A 114 -31.55 -4.80 12.97
C THR A 114 -32.01 -3.39 13.37
N ALA A 115 -31.58 -2.90 14.53
CA ALA A 115 -31.97 -1.61 15.07
C ALA A 115 -31.15 -0.44 14.51
N ASN A 116 -29.93 -0.71 14.03
CA ASN A 116 -28.97 0.29 13.58
C ASN A 116 -28.54 0.02 12.13
N ASN A 117 -27.95 1.02 11.49
CA ASN A 117 -27.57 0.97 10.09
C ASN A 117 -26.20 0.28 9.87
N VAL A 118 -26.03 -0.92 10.45
CA VAL A 118 -24.74 -1.62 10.50
C VAL A 118 -24.34 -2.16 9.13
N VAL A 119 -23.05 -2.10 8.80
CA VAL A 119 -22.43 -2.76 7.64
C VAL A 119 -21.57 -3.89 8.16
N GLU A 120 -21.85 -5.11 7.71
CA GLU A 120 -21.01 -6.26 8.01
C GLU A 120 -19.73 -6.27 7.16
N PRO A 121 -18.63 -6.85 7.67
CA PRO A 121 -17.41 -7.01 6.90
C PRO A 121 -17.61 -7.95 5.71
N ILE A 122 -16.90 -7.67 4.62
CA ILE A 122 -16.83 -8.57 3.46
C ILE A 122 -15.90 -9.77 3.71
N HIS A 123 -15.05 -9.66 4.74
CA HIS A 123 -14.23 -10.75 5.25
C HIS A 123 -13.86 -10.54 6.71
N GLU A 124 -13.91 -11.61 7.49
CA GLU A 124 -13.59 -11.65 8.91
C GLU A 124 -12.57 -12.77 9.18
N PHE A 125 -11.47 -12.44 9.86
CA PHE A 125 -10.45 -13.40 10.28
C PHE A 125 -10.84 -14.02 11.65
N THR A 126 -11.69 -15.04 11.62
CA THR A 126 -12.24 -15.68 12.84
C THR A 126 -11.30 -16.72 13.46
N THR A 127 -10.47 -17.39 12.65
CA THR A 127 -9.64 -18.52 13.11
C THR A 127 -8.26 -18.12 13.60
N GLU A 128 -7.82 -16.90 13.28
CA GLU A 128 -6.51 -16.39 13.65
C GLU A 128 -6.51 -14.86 13.77
N ILE A 129 -5.66 -14.36 14.65
CA ILE A 129 -5.45 -12.92 14.82
C ILE A 129 -4.34 -12.49 13.88
N VAL A 130 -4.70 -11.87 12.76
CA VAL A 130 -3.74 -11.47 11.73
C VAL A 130 -3.18 -10.07 12.00
N ALA A 131 -3.93 -9.21 12.67
CA ALA A 131 -3.64 -7.79 12.87
C ALA A 131 -3.36 -7.09 11.52
N PRO A 132 -4.40 -6.87 10.70
CA PRO A 132 -4.26 -6.36 9.33
C PRO A 132 -3.98 -4.86 9.36
N CYS A 133 -3.15 -4.39 8.44
CA CYS A 133 -2.68 -3.01 8.42
C CYS A 133 -2.88 -2.37 7.05
N GLY A 134 -1.83 -2.00 6.32
CA GLY A 134 -2.02 -1.47 4.98
C GLY A 134 -2.61 -2.52 4.03
N LEU A 135 -3.47 -2.05 3.13
CA LEU A 135 -4.07 -2.85 2.07
C LEU A 135 -4.12 -2.06 0.77
N ASP A 136 -4.13 -2.77 -0.34
CA ASP A 136 -4.27 -2.18 -1.67
C ASP A 136 -5.02 -3.13 -2.62
N HIS A 137 -5.64 -2.59 -3.67
CA HIS A 137 -6.37 -3.35 -4.68
C HIS A 137 -5.46 -3.69 -5.86
N TYR A 138 -5.38 -4.97 -6.20
CA TYR A 138 -4.61 -5.46 -7.32
C TYR A 138 -5.53 -5.80 -8.49
N ASP A 139 -5.42 -5.01 -9.55
CA ASP A 139 -6.19 -5.19 -10.79
C ASP A 139 -5.29 -4.99 -12.02
N HIS A 140 -4.19 -5.75 -12.09
CA HIS A 140 -3.19 -5.63 -13.15
C HIS A 140 -2.79 -7.00 -13.73
N PRO A 141 -2.56 -7.14 -15.05
CA PRO A 141 -2.25 -8.43 -15.68
C PRO A 141 -0.86 -9.00 -15.36
N ALA A 142 0.02 -8.23 -14.70
CA ALA A 142 1.40 -8.65 -14.43
C ALA A 142 1.48 -9.90 -13.54
N ILE A 143 0.60 -10.01 -12.55
CA ILE A 143 0.45 -11.21 -11.70
C ILE A 143 -0.99 -11.71 -11.86
N PRO A 144 -1.28 -12.54 -12.88
CA PRO A 144 -2.65 -12.93 -13.21
C PRO A 144 -3.41 -13.60 -12.05
N GLY A 145 -2.69 -14.32 -11.18
CA GLY A 145 -3.28 -14.98 -10.01
C GLY A 145 -3.77 -14.02 -8.93
N TRP A 146 -3.46 -12.72 -9.02
CA TRP A 146 -3.92 -11.68 -8.10
C TRP A 146 -4.96 -10.75 -8.71
N GLN A 147 -5.40 -11.00 -9.95
CA GLN A 147 -6.38 -10.15 -10.62
C GLN A 147 -7.63 -9.98 -9.76
N ASN A 148 -8.10 -8.74 -9.62
CA ASN A 148 -9.26 -8.37 -8.79
C ASN A 148 -9.17 -8.91 -7.35
N SER A 149 -8.04 -8.65 -6.68
CA SER A 149 -7.82 -9.07 -5.29
C SER A 149 -7.46 -7.89 -4.40
N LEU A 150 -7.78 -7.99 -3.12
CA LEU A 150 -7.18 -7.14 -2.10
C LEU A 150 -5.91 -7.81 -1.58
N LEU A 151 -4.81 -7.07 -1.58
CA LEU A 151 -3.56 -7.46 -0.94
C LEU A 151 -3.48 -6.79 0.42
N ILE A 152 -3.24 -7.54 1.48
CA ILE A 152 -3.32 -7.04 2.86
C ILE A 152 -2.06 -7.43 3.62
N ALA A 153 -1.33 -6.43 4.11
CA ALA A 153 -0.20 -6.65 5.01
C ALA A 153 -0.72 -6.99 6.41
N THR A 154 -0.09 -7.97 7.06
CA THR A 154 -0.46 -8.39 8.42
C THR A 154 0.71 -8.37 9.38
N LEU A 155 0.46 -7.86 10.59
CA LEU A 155 1.48 -7.66 11.62
C LEU A 155 1.70 -8.93 12.42
N ARG A 156 0.63 -9.50 12.99
CA ARG A 156 0.72 -10.72 13.83
C ARG A 156 0.70 -11.97 12.96
N GLY A 157 -0.06 -11.95 11.87
CA GLY A 157 -0.12 -13.00 10.85
C GLY A 157 1.20 -13.18 10.09
N LYS A 158 2.04 -12.12 10.02
CA LYS A 158 3.37 -12.16 9.36
C LYS A 158 3.31 -12.68 7.92
N ALA A 159 2.26 -12.28 7.21
CA ALA A 159 1.95 -12.73 5.87
C ALA A 159 1.33 -11.59 5.05
N LEU A 160 1.49 -11.66 3.73
CA LEU A 160 0.73 -10.86 2.78
C LEU A 160 -0.49 -11.68 2.38
N TRP A 161 -1.68 -11.27 2.79
CA TRP A 161 -2.91 -11.97 2.41
C TRP A 161 -3.40 -11.50 1.04
N GLN A 162 -3.85 -12.43 0.21
CA GLN A 162 -4.65 -12.17 -0.96
C GLN A 162 -6.10 -12.54 -0.64
N LEU A 163 -7.01 -11.58 -0.78
CA LEU A 163 -8.45 -11.83 -0.79
C LEU A 163 -8.97 -11.65 -2.21
N GLN A 164 -9.32 -12.73 -2.87
CA GLN A 164 -9.94 -12.71 -4.19
C GLN A 164 -11.36 -12.16 -4.08
N LEU A 165 -11.67 -11.12 -4.85
CA LEU A 165 -13.00 -10.53 -4.89
C LEU A 165 -13.86 -11.19 -5.97
N ASP A 166 -15.17 -11.18 -5.74
CA ASP A 166 -16.17 -11.46 -6.77
C ASP A 166 -16.17 -10.38 -7.88
N PRO A 167 -16.83 -10.62 -9.04
CA PRO A 167 -16.82 -9.65 -10.13
C PRO A 167 -17.40 -8.27 -9.78
N THR A 168 -18.24 -8.18 -8.75
CA THR A 168 -18.81 -6.90 -8.28
C THR A 168 -17.90 -6.18 -7.28
N GLY A 169 -16.87 -6.85 -6.75
CA GLY A 169 -15.95 -6.29 -5.76
C GLY A 169 -16.55 -6.19 -4.36
N THR A 170 -17.67 -6.83 -4.10
CA THR A 170 -18.45 -6.66 -2.85
C THR A 170 -18.37 -7.87 -1.93
N GLN A 171 -17.80 -8.98 -2.37
CA GLN A 171 -17.61 -10.17 -1.56
C GLN A 171 -16.25 -10.81 -1.81
N VAL A 172 -15.71 -11.47 -0.78
CA VAL A 172 -14.48 -12.26 -0.89
C VAL A 172 -14.83 -13.71 -1.21
N THR A 173 -14.29 -14.23 -2.33
CA THR A 173 -14.54 -15.60 -2.78
C THR A 173 -13.44 -16.57 -2.36
N ALA A 174 -12.24 -16.08 -2.09
CA ALA A 174 -11.13 -16.88 -1.59
C ALA A 174 -10.14 -16.02 -0.80
N ALA A 175 -9.49 -16.61 0.20
CA ALA A 175 -8.50 -15.96 1.03
C ALA A 175 -7.29 -16.88 1.18
N GLN A 176 -6.08 -16.37 0.92
CA GLN A 176 -4.86 -17.17 1.12
C GLN A 176 -3.66 -16.30 1.52
N PRO A 177 -2.79 -16.81 2.42
CA PRO A 177 -1.59 -16.10 2.82
C PRO A 177 -0.41 -16.39 1.88
N PHE A 178 0.36 -15.35 1.57
CA PHE A 178 1.65 -15.40 0.90
C PHE A 178 2.75 -14.93 1.85
N LEU A 179 4.00 -15.32 1.57
CA LEU A 179 5.18 -14.89 2.32
C LEU A 179 5.11 -15.18 3.84
N SER A 180 4.32 -16.18 4.23
CA SER A 180 4.07 -16.50 5.64
C SER A 180 5.36 -16.77 6.40
N ASN A 181 5.63 -15.94 7.41
CA ASN A 181 6.85 -15.95 8.23
C ASN A 181 8.17 -15.74 7.45
N VAL A 182 8.12 -15.32 6.19
CA VAL A 182 9.33 -15.09 5.37
C VAL A 182 9.98 -13.75 5.72
N LEU A 183 9.17 -12.69 5.84
CA LEU A 183 9.64 -11.32 6.08
C LEU A 183 9.36 -10.84 7.51
N GLY A 184 8.66 -11.64 8.31
CA GLY A 184 8.16 -11.23 9.62
C GLY A 184 6.90 -10.36 9.49
N ARG A 185 6.80 -9.33 10.34
CA ARG A 185 5.65 -8.43 10.43
C ARG A 185 5.62 -7.53 9.22
N LEU A 186 4.46 -7.42 8.55
CA LEU A 186 4.26 -6.51 7.43
C LEU A 186 3.38 -5.33 7.88
N ARG A 187 3.66 -4.12 7.40
CA ARG A 187 2.96 -2.87 7.78
C ARG A 187 2.09 -2.28 6.69
N ASP A 188 2.60 -2.27 5.47
CA ASP A 188 1.95 -1.58 4.35
C ASP A 188 2.23 -2.30 3.05
N VAL A 189 1.32 -2.12 2.10
CA VAL A 189 1.41 -2.65 0.75
C VAL A 189 0.97 -1.58 -0.24
N LEU A 190 1.67 -1.51 -1.37
CA LEU A 190 1.37 -0.59 -2.46
C LEU A 190 1.53 -1.32 -3.80
N VAL A 191 0.48 -1.31 -4.60
CA VAL A 191 0.48 -1.77 -5.99
C VAL A 191 0.95 -0.60 -6.87
N LEU A 192 2.02 -0.83 -7.61
CA LEU A 192 2.58 0.16 -8.54
C LEU A 192 1.81 0.11 -9.87
N PRO A 193 1.83 1.21 -10.66
CA PRO A 193 1.14 1.26 -11.96
C PRO A 193 1.57 0.20 -12.98
N ASP A 194 2.77 -0.38 -12.82
CA ASP A 194 3.29 -1.46 -13.67
C ASP A 194 3.00 -2.87 -13.12
N GLY A 195 2.18 -2.98 -12.07
CA GLY A 195 1.77 -4.23 -11.44
C GLY A 195 2.79 -4.87 -10.52
N ARG A 196 3.94 -4.21 -10.26
CA ARG A 196 4.82 -4.60 -9.16
C ARG A 196 4.20 -4.21 -7.82
N VAL A 197 4.56 -4.91 -6.75
CA VAL A 197 3.99 -4.67 -5.40
C VAL A 197 5.10 -4.36 -4.42
N LEU A 198 5.03 -3.21 -3.75
CA LEU A 198 5.90 -2.85 -2.64
C LEU A 198 5.26 -3.30 -1.32
N VAL A 199 6.07 -3.87 -0.43
CA VAL A 199 5.66 -4.28 0.90
C VAL A 199 6.65 -3.73 1.93
N CYS A 200 6.14 -3.14 3.01
CA CYS A 200 6.94 -2.65 4.14
C CYS A 200 6.97 -3.67 5.28
N THR A 201 8.13 -3.94 5.88
CA THR A 201 8.21 -4.71 7.14
C THR A 201 8.08 -3.81 8.37
N SER A 202 7.76 -4.41 9.53
CA SER A 202 7.54 -3.74 10.82
C SER A 202 8.16 -4.50 12.00
N ASN A 203 9.33 -5.14 11.79
CA ASN A 203 10.00 -5.96 12.77
C ASN A 203 10.73 -5.16 13.86
N LYS A 204 11.00 -3.86 13.64
CA LYS A 204 11.58 -2.98 14.67
C LYS A 204 10.55 -2.28 15.54
N ASP A 205 9.26 -2.52 15.33
CA ASP A 205 8.24 -2.05 16.26
C ASP A 205 8.23 -2.89 17.56
N TRP A 206 7.48 -2.42 18.55
CA TRP A 206 7.48 -2.96 19.91
C TRP A 206 7.13 -4.45 20.03
N SER A 207 6.53 -5.07 19.01
CA SER A 207 6.13 -6.48 19.00
C SER A 207 6.99 -7.37 18.10
N GLY A 208 8.03 -6.82 17.46
CA GLY A 208 8.86 -7.53 16.50
C GLY A 208 10.09 -8.22 17.08
N THR A 209 10.72 -9.04 16.25
CA THR A 209 12.04 -9.64 16.52
C THR A 209 12.94 -9.28 15.34
N PRO A 210 13.59 -8.10 15.38
CA PRO A 210 14.22 -7.53 14.21
C PRO A 210 15.50 -8.28 13.82
N GLY A 211 15.65 -8.55 12.52
CA GLY A 211 16.93 -8.91 11.93
C GLY A 211 17.84 -7.69 11.72
N PRO A 212 19.13 -7.90 11.41
CA PRO A 212 20.09 -6.80 11.22
C PRO A 212 19.75 -5.88 10.04
N MET A 213 19.02 -6.40 9.04
CA MET A 213 18.63 -5.68 7.83
C MET A 213 17.21 -5.13 7.89
N ASP A 214 16.51 -5.24 9.02
CA ASP A 214 15.15 -4.73 9.16
C ASP A 214 15.15 -3.24 9.55
N ASP A 215 14.10 -2.46 9.32
CA ASP A 215 12.97 -2.78 8.45
C ASP A 215 13.29 -2.57 6.97
N ARG A 216 12.50 -3.18 6.08
CA ARG A 216 12.76 -3.24 4.64
C ARG A 216 11.53 -2.79 3.85
N LEU A 217 11.82 -2.18 2.71
CA LEU A 217 10.92 -2.11 1.57
C LEU A 217 11.27 -3.26 0.64
N VAL A 218 10.32 -4.15 0.40
CA VAL A 218 10.47 -5.32 -0.46
C VAL A 218 9.63 -5.12 -1.71
N LEU A 219 10.27 -5.19 -2.87
CA LEU A 219 9.60 -5.12 -4.16
C LEU A 219 9.33 -6.54 -4.67
N LEU A 220 8.05 -6.87 -4.83
CA LEU A 220 7.58 -8.09 -5.45
C LEU A 220 7.32 -7.83 -6.93
N THR A 221 7.84 -8.70 -7.77
CA THR A 221 7.71 -8.62 -9.23
C THR A 221 7.29 -9.98 -9.76
N ALA A 222 6.41 -10.01 -10.74
CA ALA A 222 6.23 -11.20 -11.55
C ALA A 222 7.56 -11.51 -12.26
N GLN A 223 8.13 -12.69 -12.04
CA GLN A 223 9.18 -13.19 -12.93
C GLN A 223 8.48 -13.81 -14.13
N THR A 224 8.54 -13.13 -15.28
CA THR A 224 7.98 -13.62 -16.55
C THR A 224 8.84 -14.68 -17.22
N SER A 225 9.96 -15.11 -16.63
CA SER A 225 10.89 -16.03 -17.28
C SER A 225 11.32 -17.20 -16.39
N THR A 226 11.09 -18.42 -16.88
CA THR A 226 11.76 -19.67 -16.46
C THR A 226 13.04 -19.93 -17.26
N ALA A 227 13.51 -18.99 -18.08
CA ALA A 227 14.70 -19.13 -18.92
C ALA A 227 15.79 -18.10 -18.57
N LEU A 228 17.03 -18.59 -18.51
CA LEU A 228 18.28 -17.82 -18.33
C LEU A 228 18.47 -16.66 -19.34
N THR A 229 17.65 -16.60 -20.39
CA THR A 229 17.81 -15.71 -21.55
C THR A 229 17.28 -14.28 -21.34
N GLU A 230 16.51 -14.02 -20.28
CA GLU A 230 15.92 -12.67 -20.04
C GLU A 230 16.63 -11.82 -18.98
N LEU A 231 17.80 -12.24 -18.48
CA LEU A 231 18.65 -11.36 -17.67
C LEU A 231 19.10 -10.09 -18.44
N ASP A 232 18.95 -10.08 -19.76
CA ASP A 232 19.20 -8.95 -20.67
C ASP A 232 17.99 -8.00 -20.88
N ARG A 233 16.80 -8.31 -20.36
CA ARG A 233 15.61 -7.43 -20.45
C ARG A 233 15.32 -6.60 -19.20
N MET A 234 16.15 -6.73 -18.17
CA MET A 234 16.10 -5.79 -17.05
C MET A 234 16.48 -4.41 -17.61
N GLY A 235 15.63 -3.41 -17.40
CA GLY A 235 15.89 -2.02 -17.81
C GLY A 235 17.28 -1.52 -17.42
N PRO A 236 17.68 -0.32 -17.86
CA PRO A 236 19.05 0.15 -17.80
C PRO A 236 19.71 -0.07 -16.43
N ARG A 237 20.89 -0.69 -16.41
CA ARG A 237 21.59 -1.06 -15.18
C ARG A 237 22.85 -0.21 -15.01
N LEU A 238 22.88 0.58 -13.94
CA LEU A 238 23.99 1.46 -13.62
C LEU A 238 25.01 0.79 -12.71
N PHE A 239 26.28 0.80 -13.10
CA PHE A 239 27.37 0.21 -12.34
C PHE A 239 28.63 1.08 -12.32
N PRO A 240 29.40 1.07 -11.22
CA PRO A 240 29.03 0.51 -9.92
C PRO A 240 27.98 1.41 -9.20
N ASN A 241 27.09 0.82 -8.40
CA ASN A 241 26.15 1.55 -7.54
C ASN A 241 26.10 0.89 -6.13
N PRO A 242 26.69 1.50 -5.08
CA PRO A 242 27.34 2.82 -5.08
C PRO A 242 28.59 2.88 -5.97
N GLY A 243 28.76 4.00 -6.67
CA GLY A 243 29.93 4.30 -7.49
C GLY A 243 31.12 4.73 -6.63
N ARG A 244 32.33 4.66 -7.19
CA ARG A 244 33.54 5.31 -6.64
C ARG A 244 33.94 6.47 -7.54
N ALA A 245 34.71 7.42 -7.01
CA ALA A 245 35.32 8.46 -7.83
C ALA A 245 36.06 7.81 -9.02
N GLY A 246 35.62 8.10 -10.25
CA GLY A 246 36.11 7.44 -11.46
C GLY A 246 35.04 7.19 -12.51
N HIS A 247 35.14 6.05 -13.19
CA HIS A 247 34.26 5.67 -14.30
C HIS A 247 32.91 5.12 -13.82
N ALA A 248 31.85 5.47 -14.54
CA ALA A 248 30.53 4.86 -14.40
C ALA A 248 30.07 4.36 -15.74
N SER A 249 29.47 3.17 -15.75
CA SER A 249 28.86 2.60 -16.94
C SER A 249 27.39 2.32 -16.70
N ILE A 250 26.62 2.47 -17.76
CA ILE A 250 25.24 2.02 -17.81
C ILE A 250 25.14 0.95 -18.89
N VAL A 251 24.54 -0.17 -18.56
CA VAL A 251 24.17 -1.19 -19.53
C VAL A 251 22.75 -0.90 -19.97
N LEU A 252 22.58 -0.58 -21.25
CA LEU A 252 21.29 -0.32 -21.87
C LEU A 252 20.76 -1.59 -22.52
N PRO A 253 19.46 -1.89 -22.40
CA PRO A 253 18.82 -2.93 -23.19
C PRO A 253 18.84 -2.57 -24.70
N GLU A 254 18.36 -3.46 -25.55
CA GLU A 254 18.21 -3.19 -26.98
C GLU A 254 17.28 -1.97 -27.19
N GLY A 255 17.69 -1.00 -28.01
CA GLY A 255 16.90 0.20 -28.34
C GLY A 255 17.67 1.51 -28.26
N SER A 256 17.13 2.58 -28.84
CA SER A 256 17.74 3.91 -28.77
C SER A 256 17.32 4.66 -27.52
N TYR A 257 18.29 5.17 -26.76
CA TYR A 257 18.08 5.90 -25.51
C TYR A 257 18.92 7.18 -25.44
N ASP A 258 18.31 8.22 -24.90
CA ASP A 258 18.99 9.38 -24.35
C ASP A 258 19.26 9.16 -22.86
N VAL A 259 20.50 9.35 -22.44
CA VAL A 259 20.95 9.15 -21.06
C VAL A 259 21.52 10.46 -20.52
N VAL A 260 20.88 11.02 -19.50
CA VAL A 260 21.26 12.30 -18.90
C VAL A 260 21.53 12.13 -17.41
N VAL A 261 22.70 12.57 -16.95
CA VAL A 261 23.07 12.57 -15.53
C VAL A 261 22.88 13.96 -14.95
N HIS A 262 22.09 14.05 -13.89
CA HIS A 262 21.88 15.28 -13.12
C HIS A 262 22.49 15.16 -11.72
N ASP A 263 22.97 16.27 -11.17
CA ASP A 263 23.18 16.36 -9.73
C ASP A 263 21.86 16.52 -8.97
N ILE A 264 21.91 16.47 -7.64
CA ILE A 264 20.76 16.69 -6.76
C ILE A 264 20.10 18.07 -6.96
N ALA A 265 20.82 19.07 -7.46
CA ALA A 265 20.25 20.39 -7.76
C ALA A 265 19.58 20.45 -9.15
N GLY A 266 19.49 19.33 -9.86
CA GLY A 266 18.91 19.24 -11.19
C GLY A 266 19.81 19.78 -12.30
N ARG A 267 21.09 20.07 -12.03
CA ARG A 267 22.02 20.53 -13.06
C ARG A 267 22.52 19.33 -13.85
N GLN A 268 22.46 19.43 -15.18
CA GLN A 268 23.00 18.43 -16.07
C GLN A 268 24.53 18.38 -15.94
N ILE A 269 25.06 17.20 -15.65
CA ILE A 269 26.49 16.91 -15.56
C ILE A 269 27.01 16.38 -16.89
N THR A 270 26.27 15.47 -17.52
CA THR A 270 26.62 14.87 -18.81
C THR A 270 25.38 14.31 -19.49
N ALA A 271 25.43 14.18 -20.81
CA ALA A 271 24.37 13.62 -21.64
C ALA A 271 24.97 12.80 -22.79
N HIS A 272 24.30 11.71 -23.14
CA HIS A 272 24.71 10.75 -24.17
C HIS A 272 23.50 10.22 -24.91
N THR A 273 23.70 9.76 -26.15
CA THR A 273 22.71 8.96 -26.89
C THR A 273 23.35 7.62 -27.26
N ALA A 274 22.66 6.52 -26.99
CA ALA A 274 23.19 5.16 -27.21
C ALA A 274 22.08 4.16 -27.60
N VAL A 275 22.44 3.17 -28.42
CA VAL A 275 21.48 2.29 -29.13
C VAL A 275 21.41 0.87 -28.57
N GLN A 276 22.36 0.49 -27.72
CA GLN A 276 22.39 -0.73 -26.89
C GLN A 276 23.76 -0.92 -26.25
N GLY A 277 23.84 -1.71 -25.19
CA GLY A 277 25.10 -2.16 -24.61
C GLY A 277 25.67 -1.24 -23.53
N SER A 278 26.95 -1.40 -23.23
CA SER A 278 27.62 -0.66 -22.15
C SER A 278 28.05 0.72 -22.64
N LEU A 279 27.46 1.77 -22.06
CA LEU A 279 27.83 3.16 -22.26
C LEU A 279 28.61 3.65 -21.03
N ILE A 280 29.79 4.24 -21.25
CA ILE A 280 30.54 4.92 -20.19
C ILE A 280 29.99 6.35 -20.06
N LEU A 281 29.42 6.67 -18.89
CA LEU A 281 28.81 7.98 -18.63
C LEU A 281 29.85 9.09 -18.42
N GLY A 282 31.05 8.73 -18.00
CA GLY A 282 32.17 9.64 -17.75
C GLY A 282 33.20 9.00 -16.82
N THR A 283 34.34 9.66 -16.64
CA THR A 283 35.48 9.16 -15.85
C THR A 283 35.79 9.96 -14.58
N GLU A 284 35.08 11.06 -14.32
CA GLU A 284 35.38 11.98 -13.20
C GLU A 284 34.13 12.47 -12.46
N PHE A 285 33.43 11.54 -11.79
CA PHE A 285 32.36 11.91 -10.87
C PHE A 285 32.91 12.17 -9.46
N ARG A 286 32.55 13.32 -8.87
CA ARG A 286 32.87 13.63 -7.47
C ARG A 286 31.94 12.87 -6.53
N ALA A 287 32.38 12.62 -5.31
CA ALA A 287 31.53 12.04 -4.27
C ALA A 287 30.26 12.90 -4.09
N GLY A 288 29.09 12.26 -4.14
CA GLY A 288 27.81 12.94 -4.20
C GLY A 288 26.65 12.03 -4.58
N ARG A 289 25.46 12.61 -4.71
CA ARG A 289 24.25 11.93 -5.20
C ARG A 289 23.88 12.51 -6.56
N TYR A 290 23.52 11.62 -7.46
CA TYR A 290 23.15 11.91 -8.84
C TYR A 290 21.87 11.17 -9.21
N GLN A 291 21.19 11.66 -10.23
CA GLN A 291 20.07 10.98 -10.89
C GLN A 291 20.45 10.74 -12.35
N VAL A 292 20.34 9.50 -12.79
CA VAL A 292 20.52 9.13 -14.21
C VAL A 292 19.15 8.91 -14.82
N LEU A 293 18.75 9.81 -15.70
CA LEU A 293 17.54 9.71 -16.50
C LEU A 293 17.88 8.96 -17.80
N VAL A 294 17.10 7.94 -18.13
CA VAL A 294 17.20 7.18 -19.38
C VAL A 294 15.83 7.23 -20.05
N GLU A 295 15.77 7.78 -21.25
CA GLU A 295 14.53 7.92 -22.04
C GLU A 295 14.74 7.33 -23.44
N GLY A 296 13.84 6.45 -23.87
CA GLY A 296 13.92 5.85 -25.20
C GLY A 296 12.62 5.15 -25.59
N GLU A 297 12.64 4.48 -26.74
CA GLU A 297 11.44 3.83 -27.30
C GLU A 297 10.83 2.78 -26.35
N ALA A 298 11.66 2.09 -25.58
CA ALA A 298 11.21 1.06 -24.65
C ALA A 298 10.72 1.60 -23.29
N GLY A 299 10.85 2.92 -23.04
CA GLY A 299 10.36 3.55 -21.81
C GLY A 299 11.26 4.61 -21.23
N ARG A 300 10.93 5.00 -19.99
CA ARG A 300 11.64 6.01 -19.20
C ARG A 300 12.02 5.45 -17.84
N TRP A 301 13.28 5.61 -17.44
CA TRP A 301 13.81 5.17 -16.15
C TRP A 301 14.54 6.30 -15.45
N LEU A 302 14.39 6.38 -14.13
CA LEU A 302 15.14 7.28 -13.27
C LEU A 302 15.93 6.45 -12.26
N LEU A 303 17.26 6.44 -12.39
CA LEU A 303 18.14 5.62 -11.59
C LEU A 303 18.88 6.50 -10.56
N PRO A 304 18.62 6.34 -9.26
CA PRO A 304 19.39 7.03 -8.24
C PRO A 304 20.81 6.45 -8.16
N TRP A 305 21.81 7.33 -8.10
CA TRP A 305 23.21 6.93 -8.04
C TRP A 305 23.96 7.66 -6.95
N VAL A 306 24.69 6.92 -6.12
CA VAL A 306 25.51 7.47 -5.05
C VAL A 306 26.98 7.20 -5.38
N VAL A 307 27.78 8.25 -5.48
CA VAL A 307 29.24 8.15 -5.64
C VAL A 307 29.89 8.39 -4.29
N THR A 308 30.63 7.41 -3.80
CA THR A 308 31.43 7.54 -2.58
C THR A 308 32.86 7.95 -2.89
N ARG A 309 33.57 8.45 -1.88
CA ARG A 309 35.03 8.60 -1.97
C ARG A 309 35.72 7.24 -2.09
#